data_AF-A0A399Z1F5-F1
#
_entry.id   AF-A0A399Z1F5-F1
#
_cell.length_a   1.000
_cell.length_b   1.000
_cell.length_c   1.000
_cell.angle_alpha   90.00
_cell.angle_beta   90.00
_cell.angle_gamma   90.00
#
_symmetry.space_group_name_H-M   'P 1'
#
loop_
_entity.id
_entity.type
_entity.pdbx_description
1 polymer ?
#
loop_
_entity_poly.entity_id
_entity_poly.type
_entity_poly.pdbx_seq_one_letter_code
_entity_poly.pdbx_strand_id
1 'polypeptide(L)'
;MWLYSAICSWTIAAAFFWTARRGTPFTPQGYARFTENVLAFNDIAVTVMPAVKGVEFSDNVFWENTEQMAVHGGGGKFDANLWQGDTPYRAEKFFENMTDREPLLRALLYSPAAQALEFAATSFPLVKPLPKFQDAAPRLAPPPLPANIELARGKPGEMFLVAAFLLGAAIAIGALTLQRGGTRMTKSTDSKLANEIAPTVVVSARAVGKAYGKTRVLEQVNFELGAGQALALWGPNGAGKTTLVKALLGLIPFEGELVIANLPVKRDAKHARGRVGYVPQEVMFYDWTVRATMEFYARLKRVESQRIDALLEQLGLQTHARKNVSALSGGLKQRLALALALLADPPILLLDEPTANLDTQARAEYLKLIAAQKRAGKTILFASHRLEEVEALADRVLWLDSEKAARLLTLHEWRAENAPVVELTLWLGEGQRERANEFLNANGWNAHLNGRSAVILRAPAREKLRALQTLQAHGFQVDDFEIERAL
;
A
#
# COMPACT_ATOMS: atom_id res chain seq x y z
N MET A 1 23.06 20.78 -34.55
CA MET A 1 23.33 22.03 -33.80
C MET A 1 22.40 22.01 -32.60
N TRP A 2 22.74 21.23 -31.55
CA TRP A 2 23.27 21.72 -30.24
C TRP A 2 22.19 22.56 -29.51
N LEU A 3 21.55 22.21 -28.39
CA LEU A 3 21.88 21.42 -27.19
C LEU A 3 20.61 20.70 -26.68
N TYR A 4 20.68 19.39 -26.42
CA TYR A 4 19.80 18.68 -25.48
C TYR A 4 20.70 17.70 -24.71
N SER A 5 21.14 18.12 -23.53
CA SER A 5 21.92 17.34 -22.57
C SER A 5 21.83 17.99 -21.20
N ALA A 6 21.12 17.31 -20.28
CA ALA A 6 21.13 17.42 -18.82
C ALA A 6 20.64 18.77 -18.23
N ILE A 7 19.76 18.83 -17.22
CA ILE A 7 19.90 18.28 -15.86
C ILE A 7 18.51 18.30 -15.18
N CYS A 8 18.14 17.15 -14.58
CA CYS A 8 17.26 16.90 -13.43
C CYS A 8 15.80 17.45 -13.38
N SER A 9 14.88 16.52 -13.58
CA SER A 9 13.81 16.13 -12.64
C SER A 9 13.02 17.25 -11.93
N TRP A 10 12.07 17.82 -12.66
CA TRP A 10 10.88 18.45 -12.09
C TRP A 10 9.67 17.62 -12.49
N THR A 11 9.08 16.90 -11.54
CA THR A 11 7.68 16.47 -11.65
C THR A 11 7.01 16.71 -10.31
N ILE A 12 6.68 17.99 -10.12
CA ILE A 12 5.68 18.47 -9.18
C ILE A 12 4.31 18.13 -9.80
N ALA A 13 3.50 17.37 -9.09
CA ALA A 13 2.05 17.27 -9.32
C ALA A 13 1.41 16.78 -8.01
N ALA A 14 0.61 17.52 -7.26
CA ALA A 14 0.13 18.89 -7.36
C ALA A 14 -0.07 19.39 -5.92
N ALA A 15 0.80 20.26 -5.43
CA ALA A 15 0.59 21.01 -4.21
C ALA A 15 0.04 22.40 -4.60
N PHE A 16 -1.15 22.75 -4.13
CA PHE A 16 -1.62 24.13 -4.22
C PHE A 16 -0.78 24.99 -3.27
N PHE A 17 0.30 25.57 -3.79
CA PHE A 17 1.09 26.57 -3.07
C PHE A 17 0.34 27.91 -3.09
N TRP A 18 -0.17 28.33 -1.93
CA TRP A 18 -0.55 29.73 -1.72
C TRP A 18 0.58 30.43 -0.97
N THR A 19 1.62 30.84 -1.69
CA THR A 19 2.72 31.63 -1.12
C THR A 19 2.32 33.10 -1.08
N ALA A 20 1.73 33.55 0.02
CA ALA A 20 1.58 34.97 0.30
C ALA A 20 2.93 35.53 0.81
N ARG A 21 3.80 35.92 -0.14
CA ARG A 21 5.04 36.71 0.03
C ARG A 21 6.18 36.15 0.92
N ARG A 22 7.35 36.02 0.25
CA ARG A 22 8.76 36.09 0.72
C ARG A 22 9.34 34.89 1.49
N GLY A 23 10.00 34.02 0.73
CA GLY A 23 11.07 33.14 1.21
C GLY A 23 11.26 31.94 0.30
N THR A 24 12.17 32.02 -0.68
CA THR A 24 12.64 30.82 -1.38
C THR A 24 13.53 30.01 -0.43
N PRO A 25 13.45 28.66 -0.42
CA PRO A 25 14.36 27.83 0.38
C PRO A 25 15.80 28.11 -0.06
N PHE A 26 16.57 28.70 0.85
CA PHE A 26 17.98 29.03 0.64
C PHE A 26 18.85 27.86 1.12
N THR A 27 19.66 27.30 0.23
CA THR A 27 20.52 26.14 0.53
C THR A 27 22.01 26.53 0.48
N PRO A 28 22.63 26.88 1.61
CA PRO A 28 24.08 26.78 1.75
C PRO A 28 24.43 25.36 2.26
N GLN A 29 25.38 24.73 1.58
CA GLN A 29 26.10 23.49 1.94
C GLN A 29 25.62 22.75 3.21
N GLY A 30 24.59 21.91 3.06
CA GLY A 30 24.17 20.95 4.09
C GLY A 30 23.25 21.48 5.19
N TYR A 31 22.67 22.68 5.05
CA TYR A 31 21.71 23.24 6.01
C TYR A 31 20.40 23.65 5.32
N ALA A 32 19.25 23.34 5.94
CA ALA A 32 17.92 23.69 5.42
C ALA A 32 17.13 24.52 6.43
N ARG A 33 16.54 25.64 5.99
CA ARG A 33 15.72 26.53 6.82
C ARG A 33 14.36 26.75 6.19
N PHE A 34 13.29 26.53 6.97
CA PHE A 34 11.90 26.74 6.59
C PHE A 34 11.28 27.74 7.56
N THR A 35 10.90 28.92 7.06
CA THR A 35 10.31 29.98 7.88
C THR A 35 9.06 30.55 7.24
N GLU A 36 8.02 30.82 8.03
CA GLU A 36 6.80 31.53 7.60
C GLU A 36 6.00 30.83 6.48
N ASN A 37 6.07 29.50 6.38
CA ASN A 37 5.35 28.74 5.34
C ASN A 37 4.00 28.22 5.82
N VAL A 38 3.01 28.16 4.91
CA VAL A 38 1.77 27.39 5.12
C VAL A 38 1.87 26.09 4.31
N LEU A 39 1.91 24.95 5.00
CA LEU A 39 2.07 23.63 4.40
C LEU A 39 0.78 22.85 4.59
N ALA A 40 0.11 22.43 3.50
CA ALA A 40 -1.21 21.81 3.58
C ALA A 40 -1.42 20.62 2.64
N PHE A 41 -2.25 19.65 3.07
CA PHE A 41 -2.77 18.54 2.25
C PHE A 41 -1.73 17.61 1.60
N ASN A 42 -0.60 17.33 2.25
CA ASN A 42 0.53 16.64 1.62
C ASN A 42 0.97 15.31 2.26
N ASP A 43 0.11 14.65 3.04
CA ASP A 43 0.41 13.44 3.84
C ASP A 43 1.56 13.63 4.85
N ILE A 44 2.75 14.05 4.42
CA ILE A 44 3.92 14.47 5.19
C ILE A 44 4.29 15.89 4.74
N ALA A 45 4.32 16.85 5.68
CA ALA A 45 4.53 18.25 5.33
C ALA A 45 5.92 18.55 4.74
N VAL A 46 7.02 18.05 5.34
CA VAL A 46 8.39 18.22 4.81
C VAL A 46 9.20 16.92 4.85
N THR A 47 9.92 16.63 3.77
CA THR A 47 10.81 15.46 3.65
C THR A 47 12.28 15.90 3.60
N VAL A 48 13.13 15.29 4.43
CA VAL A 48 14.57 15.61 4.53
C VAL A 48 15.44 14.42 4.12
N MET A 49 16.45 14.70 3.30
CA MET A 49 17.44 13.72 2.85
C MET A 49 18.64 13.65 3.82
N PRO A 50 19.40 12.54 3.87
CA PRO A 50 20.46 12.31 4.88
C PRO A 50 21.70 13.19 4.66
N ALA A 51 21.80 13.83 3.49
CA ALA A 51 22.86 14.77 3.16
C ALA A 51 22.72 16.13 3.89
N VAL A 52 21.57 16.39 4.51
CA VAL A 52 21.31 17.61 5.28
C VAL A 52 21.78 17.41 6.72
N LYS A 53 22.77 18.21 7.14
CA LYS A 53 23.39 18.15 8.48
C LYS A 53 22.62 18.93 9.55
N GLY A 54 21.77 19.89 9.16
CA GLY A 54 20.94 20.65 10.10
C GLY A 54 19.68 21.21 9.44
N VAL A 55 18.58 21.24 10.20
CA VAL A 55 17.27 21.75 9.76
C VAL A 55 16.69 22.70 10.79
N GLU A 56 16.19 23.84 10.34
CA GLU A 56 15.52 24.83 11.17
C GLU A 56 14.09 25.08 10.66
N PHE A 57 13.13 24.98 11.58
CA PHE A 57 11.73 25.34 11.36
C PHE A 57 11.35 26.44 12.34
N SER A 58 10.91 27.59 11.84
CA SER A 58 10.31 28.64 12.67
C SER A 58 9.05 29.21 11.99
N ASP A 59 8.03 29.50 12.78
CA ASP A 59 6.84 30.24 12.33
C ASP A 59 6.10 29.60 11.14
N ASN A 60 6.09 28.27 11.03
CA ASN A 60 5.41 27.57 9.93
C ASN A 60 4.02 27.08 10.37
N VAL A 61 3.02 27.27 9.52
CA VAL A 61 1.66 26.78 9.72
C VAL A 61 1.47 25.49 8.94
N PHE A 62 1.39 24.37 9.63
CA PHE A 62 0.94 23.10 9.05
C PHE A 62 -0.59 23.06 9.05
N TRP A 63 -1.23 22.57 7.99
CA TRP A 63 -2.68 22.47 7.85
C TRP A 63 -3.10 21.13 7.24
N GLU A 64 -3.82 20.28 7.98
CA GLU A 64 -4.33 18.99 7.48
C GLU A 64 -3.24 18.07 6.87
N ASN A 65 -2.07 17.95 7.52
CA ASN A 65 -1.05 16.95 7.20
C ASN A 65 -1.01 15.85 8.28
N THR A 66 -0.74 14.62 7.86
CA THR A 66 -0.67 13.45 8.76
C THR A 66 0.62 13.46 9.58
N GLU A 67 1.73 13.88 8.98
CA GLU A 67 3.02 14.06 9.65
C GLU A 67 3.65 15.43 9.34
N GLN A 68 4.40 15.98 10.29
CA GLN A 68 5.08 17.28 10.12
C GLN A 68 6.43 17.14 9.40
N MET A 69 7.16 16.05 9.62
CA MET A 69 8.50 15.82 9.05
C MET A 69 8.78 14.33 8.84
N ALA A 70 9.36 13.96 7.70
CA ALA A 70 9.94 12.63 7.48
C ALA A 70 11.41 12.70 7.03
N VAL A 71 12.21 11.72 7.45
CA VAL A 71 13.62 11.58 7.06
C VAL A 71 13.79 10.34 6.19
N HIS A 72 14.36 10.50 5.00
CA HIS A 72 14.56 9.40 4.06
C HIS A 72 16.04 9.06 3.86
N GLY A 73 16.49 7.91 4.37
CA GLY A 73 17.81 7.31 4.10
C GLY A 73 18.62 6.97 5.37
N GLY A 74 19.46 5.93 5.29
CA GLY A 74 20.17 5.35 6.43
C GLY A 74 21.59 5.88 6.59
N GLY A 75 21.94 6.32 7.80
CA GLY A 75 23.32 6.56 8.23
C GLY A 75 23.66 8.03 8.47
N GLY A 76 23.34 8.55 9.65
CA GLY A 76 23.84 9.84 10.14
C GLY A 76 23.22 10.21 11.48
N LYS A 77 24.05 10.57 12.47
CA LYS A 77 23.58 11.22 13.69
C LYS A 77 23.07 12.62 13.30
N PHE A 78 21.76 12.83 13.39
CA PHE A 78 21.17 14.16 13.34
C PHE A 78 21.47 14.86 14.67
N ASP A 79 22.35 15.86 14.66
CA ASP A 79 22.47 16.79 15.77
C ASP A 79 21.33 17.81 15.66
N ALA A 80 20.28 17.55 16.46
CA ALA A 80 19.19 18.44 16.88
C ALA A 80 18.28 19.04 15.79
N ASN A 81 16.98 18.69 15.87
CA ASN A 81 15.90 19.56 15.43
C ASN A 81 15.77 20.69 16.48
N LEU A 82 16.11 21.92 16.13
CA LEU A 82 15.83 23.07 16.97
C LEU A 82 14.41 23.57 16.64
N TRP A 83 13.43 23.08 17.39
CA TRP A 83 12.07 23.63 17.35
C TRP A 83 12.05 24.90 18.18
N GLN A 84 12.02 26.06 17.53
CA GLN A 84 11.76 27.34 18.19
C GLN A 84 10.33 27.76 17.87
N GLY A 85 9.44 27.69 18.86
CA GLY A 85 8.17 28.42 18.86
C GLY A 85 6.89 27.64 18.58
N ASP A 86 6.92 26.47 17.93
CA ASP A 86 5.67 25.81 17.49
C ASP A 86 5.32 24.54 18.27
N THR A 87 4.09 24.49 18.78
CA THR A 87 3.56 23.38 19.59
C THR A 87 3.03 22.28 18.66
N PRO A 88 3.42 21.01 18.81
CA PRO A 88 2.90 19.94 17.97
C PRO A 88 1.40 19.73 18.26
N TYR A 89 0.57 19.78 17.22
CA TYR A 89 -0.85 19.44 17.31
C TYR A 89 -1.16 18.23 16.43
N ARG A 90 -2.13 17.42 16.85
CA ARG A 90 -2.65 16.27 16.10
C ARG A 90 -4.08 16.58 15.66
N ALA A 91 -4.39 16.38 14.39
CA ALA A 91 -5.76 16.46 13.90
C ALA A 91 -6.52 15.19 14.36
N GLU A 92 -7.51 15.35 15.24
CA GLU A 92 -8.37 14.24 15.71
C GLU A 92 -9.77 14.33 15.10
N LYS A 93 -10.40 13.15 14.90
CA LYS A 93 -11.71 13.02 14.26
C LYS A 93 -12.85 13.36 15.24
N PHE A 94 -13.98 13.86 14.73
CA PHE A 94 -15.06 14.42 15.54
C PHE A 94 -15.70 13.43 16.51
N PHE A 95 -15.99 12.23 16.01
CA PHE A 95 -16.64 11.16 16.75
C PHE A 95 -15.71 10.59 17.83
N GLU A 96 -14.40 10.53 17.56
CA GLU A 96 -13.39 10.14 18.56
C GLU A 96 -13.43 11.07 19.78
N ASN A 97 -13.55 12.40 19.55
CA ASN A 97 -13.73 13.39 20.62
C ASN A 97 -15.03 13.21 21.44
N MET A 98 -16.13 12.76 20.79
CA MET A 98 -17.37 12.42 21.51
C MET A 98 -17.22 11.15 22.34
N THR A 99 -16.47 10.16 21.85
CA THR A 99 -16.25 8.91 22.60
C THR A 99 -15.35 9.08 23.82
N ASP A 100 -14.55 10.14 23.88
CA ASP A 100 -13.79 10.52 25.07
C ASP A 100 -14.67 11.09 26.18
N ARG A 101 -15.77 11.76 25.82
CA ARG A 101 -16.73 12.34 26.78
C ARG A 101 -17.79 11.34 27.20
N GLU A 102 -18.21 10.48 26.28
CA GLU A 102 -19.22 9.44 26.53
C GLU A 102 -18.68 8.06 26.09
N PRO A 103 -18.01 7.33 27.00
CA PRO A 103 -17.34 6.06 26.68
C PRO A 103 -18.25 4.98 26.09
N LEU A 104 -19.55 5.05 26.38
CA LEU A 104 -20.57 4.14 25.84
C LEU A 104 -20.72 4.26 24.31
N LEU A 105 -20.37 5.41 23.72
CA LEU A 105 -20.39 5.63 22.28
C LEU A 105 -19.25 4.93 21.54
N ARG A 106 -18.23 4.40 22.25
CA ARG A 106 -17.14 3.63 21.61
C ARG A 106 -17.64 2.38 20.89
N ALA A 107 -18.75 1.80 21.32
CA ALA A 107 -19.38 0.66 20.65
C ALA A 107 -19.86 0.99 19.22
N LEU A 108 -20.04 2.27 18.91
CA LEU A 108 -20.51 2.76 17.62
C LEU A 108 -19.36 3.23 16.72
N LEU A 109 -18.11 3.18 17.17
CA LEU A 109 -16.95 3.47 16.32
C LEU A 109 -16.99 2.57 15.08
N TYR A 110 -16.81 3.17 13.91
CA TYR A 110 -16.93 2.51 12.59
C TYR A 110 -18.33 2.04 12.18
N SER A 111 -19.36 2.32 12.97
CA SER A 111 -20.76 2.11 12.53
C SER A 111 -21.13 3.12 11.44
N PRO A 112 -22.15 2.81 10.60
CA PRO A 112 -22.71 3.78 9.66
C PRO A 112 -23.17 5.08 10.34
N ALA A 113 -23.62 5.00 11.60
CA ALA A 113 -24.03 6.17 12.38
C ALA A 113 -22.83 7.07 12.75
N ALA A 114 -21.70 6.48 13.14
CA ALA A 114 -20.47 7.23 13.40
C ALA A 114 -19.91 7.88 12.13
N GLN A 115 -19.96 7.17 11.00
CA GLN A 115 -19.54 7.74 9.70
C GLN A 115 -20.47 8.87 9.24
N ALA A 116 -21.78 8.75 9.46
CA ALA A 116 -22.73 9.82 9.16
C ALA A 116 -22.52 11.06 10.03
N LEU A 117 -22.16 10.87 11.31
CA LEU A 117 -21.83 11.98 12.22
C LEU A 117 -20.50 12.64 11.87
N GLU A 118 -19.48 11.87 11.47
CA GLU A 118 -18.22 12.42 10.94
C GLU A 118 -18.45 13.20 9.65
N PHE A 119 -19.28 12.67 8.74
CA PHE A 119 -19.64 13.34 7.50
C PHE A 119 -20.40 14.64 7.78
N ALA A 120 -21.34 14.65 8.74
CA ALA A 120 -22.06 15.84 9.14
C ALA A 120 -21.13 16.89 9.78
N ALA A 121 -20.21 16.47 10.65
CA ALA A 121 -19.28 17.37 11.32
C ALA A 121 -18.20 17.95 10.39
N THR A 122 -17.83 17.22 9.35
CA THR A 122 -16.91 17.70 8.29
C THR A 122 -17.64 18.57 7.28
N SER A 123 -18.93 18.34 7.04
CA SER A 123 -19.74 19.08 6.05
C SER A 123 -20.36 20.38 6.60
N PHE A 124 -20.51 20.51 7.93
CA PHE A 124 -21.12 21.69 8.56
C PHE A 124 -20.20 22.31 9.64
N PRO A 125 -19.66 23.53 9.44
CA PRO A 125 -18.70 24.17 10.36
C PRO A 125 -19.22 24.41 11.79
N LEU A 126 -20.54 24.37 12.00
CA LEU A 126 -21.20 24.62 13.28
C LEU A 126 -20.95 23.54 14.35
N VAL A 127 -20.38 22.38 13.98
CA VAL A 127 -20.24 21.22 14.87
C VAL A 127 -18.78 20.92 15.23
N LYS A 128 -17.80 21.74 14.82
CA LYS A 128 -16.38 21.41 14.96
C LYS A 128 -15.83 21.71 16.37
N PRO A 129 -15.29 20.73 17.12
CA PRO A 129 -14.67 20.95 18.43
C PRO A 129 -13.24 21.48 18.27
N LEU A 130 -12.76 22.16 19.31
CA LEU A 130 -11.41 22.73 19.37
C LEU A 130 -10.35 21.63 19.50
N PRO A 131 -9.16 21.78 18.88
CA PRO A 131 -8.05 20.83 18.98
C PRO A 131 -7.54 20.72 20.42
N LYS A 132 -7.15 19.50 20.84
CA LYS A 132 -6.50 19.23 22.13
C LYS A 132 -4.98 19.29 21.96
N PHE A 133 -4.32 20.05 22.83
CA PHE A 133 -2.87 20.05 22.98
C PHE A 133 -2.48 19.00 24.02
N GLN A 134 -1.48 18.16 23.73
CA GLN A 134 -0.85 17.29 24.72
C GLN A 134 0.65 17.59 24.77
N ASP A 135 1.08 18.22 25.86
CA ASP A 135 2.46 18.14 26.35
C ASP A 135 2.39 17.70 27.81
N ALA A 136 3.09 16.62 28.15
CA ALA A 136 3.14 16.10 29.51
C ALA A 136 4.07 16.92 30.44
N ALA A 137 4.90 17.83 29.90
CA ALA A 137 5.74 18.74 30.67
C ALA A 137 6.14 20.00 29.84
N PRO A 138 5.22 20.95 29.59
CA PRO A 138 5.53 22.14 28.80
C PRO A 138 6.52 23.05 29.52
N ARG A 139 7.67 23.31 28.89
CA ARG A 139 8.66 24.30 29.37
C ARG A 139 8.30 25.74 28.98
N LEU A 140 7.23 25.94 28.20
CA LEU A 140 6.66 27.25 27.84
C LEU A 140 5.13 27.15 27.79
N ALA A 141 4.45 28.20 28.25
CA ALA A 141 3.00 28.32 28.15
C ALA A 141 2.59 28.92 26.80
N PRO A 142 1.50 28.45 26.17
CA PRO A 142 1.03 29.03 24.91
C PRO A 142 0.52 30.47 25.13
N PRO A 143 0.69 31.36 24.13
CA PRO A 143 0.14 32.71 24.21
C PRO A 143 -1.41 32.69 24.18
N PRO A 144 -2.07 33.69 24.80
CA PRO A 144 -3.53 33.78 24.78
C PRO A 144 -4.05 33.97 23.36
N LEU A 145 -5.17 33.31 23.06
CA LEU A 145 -5.86 33.44 21.78
C LEU A 145 -6.24 34.91 21.53
N PRO A 146 -6.08 35.42 20.29
CA PRO A 146 -6.49 36.77 19.93
C PRO A 146 -8.00 36.95 20.18
N ALA A 147 -8.36 38.07 20.81
CA ALA A 147 -9.69 38.34 21.36
C ALA A 147 -10.84 38.42 20.33
N ASN A 148 -10.54 38.23 19.05
CA ASN A 148 -11.40 38.57 17.92
C ASN A 148 -12.06 37.33 17.28
N ILE A 149 -11.87 36.14 17.85
CA ILE A 149 -12.49 34.91 17.33
C ILE A 149 -13.87 34.77 17.97
N GLU A 150 -14.90 35.34 17.35
CA GLU A 150 -16.30 35.01 17.65
C GLU A 150 -16.59 33.56 17.20
N LEU A 151 -16.52 32.63 18.14
CA LEU A 151 -17.05 31.27 17.96
C LEU A 151 -18.57 31.34 17.89
N ALA A 152 -19.12 31.15 16.68
CA ALA A 152 -20.56 31.05 16.46
C ALA A 152 -21.14 29.88 17.28
N ARG A 153 -21.78 30.20 18.41
CA ARG A 153 -22.56 29.24 19.20
C ARG A 153 -23.92 29.06 18.54
N GLY A 154 -24.11 27.95 17.82
CA GLY A 154 -25.42 27.54 17.33
C GLY A 154 -26.40 27.31 18.50
N LYS A 155 -27.67 27.68 18.31
CA LYS A 155 -28.71 27.52 19.34
C LYS A 155 -29.03 26.03 19.53
N PRO A 156 -29.07 25.51 20.77
CA PRO A 156 -29.16 24.07 21.05
C PRO A 156 -30.43 23.38 20.52
N GLY A 157 -31.50 24.11 20.22
CA GLY A 157 -32.75 23.56 19.71
C GLY A 157 -32.71 23.08 18.25
N GLU A 158 -31.87 23.68 17.40
CA GLU A 158 -31.81 23.32 15.97
C GLU A 158 -30.99 22.04 15.73
N MET A 159 -30.06 21.74 16.64
CA MET A 159 -29.22 20.54 16.60
C MET A 159 -30.02 19.24 16.83
N PHE A 160 -31.07 19.31 17.65
CA PHE A 160 -31.93 18.17 17.96
C PHE A 160 -32.80 17.74 16.78
N LEU A 161 -33.30 18.71 16.00
CA LEU A 161 -34.15 18.46 14.84
C LEU A 161 -33.39 17.76 13.69
N VAL A 162 -32.14 18.16 13.44
CA VAL A 162 -31.29 17.54 12.42
C VAL A 162 -30.91 16.11 12.82
N ALA A 163 -30.55 15.88 14.09
CA ALA A 163 -30.21 14.56 14.60
C ALA A 163 -31.43 13.60 14.58
N ALA A 164 -32.62 14.09 14.93
CA ALA A 164 -33.85 13.30 14.89
C ALA A 164 -34.26 12.91 13.46
N PHE A 165 -34.10 13.82 12.49
CA PHE A 165 -34.43 13.56 11.09
C PHE A 165 -33.51 12.48 10.47
N LEU A 166 -32.21 12.53 10.77
CA LEU A 166 -31.22 11.54 10.29
C LEU A 166 -31.43 10.16 10.90
N LEU A 167 -31.86 10.09 12.17
CA LEU A 167 -32.16 8.82 12.84
C LEU A 167 -33.44 8.17 12.29
N GLY A 168 -34.46 8.98 11.98
CA GLY A 168 -35.71 8.51 11.37
C GLY A 168 -35.50 7.92 9.97
N ALA A 169 -34.65 8.55 9.15
CA ALA A 169 -34.32 8.05 7.81
C ALA A 169 -33.60 6.69 7.84
N ALA A 170 -32.72 6.46 8.82
CA ALA A 170 -31.98 5.21 8.97
C ALA A 170 -32.89 4.02 9.38
N ILE A 171 -33.91 4.29 10.23
CA ILE A 171 -34.85 3.25 10.69
C ILE A 171 -35.80 2.83 9.55
N ALA A 172 -36.26 3.78 8.72
CA ALA A 172 -37.16 3.49 7.60
C ALA A 172 -36.51 2.58 6.54
N ILE A 173 -35.22 2.76 6.28
CA ILE A 173 -34.46 1.95 5.31
C ILE A 173 -34.20 0.53 5.86
N GLY A 174 -34.00 0.40 7.17
CA GLY A 174 -33.84 -0.90 7.84
C GLY A 174 -35.11 -1.75 7.84
N ALA A 175 -36.28 -1.12 8.02
CA ALA A 175 -37.56 -1.83 8.03
C ALA A 175 -37.95 -2.39 6.65
N LEU A 176 -37.57 -1.71 5.56
CA LEU A 176 -37.88 -2.13 4.18
C LEU A 176 -37.08 -3.34 3.68
N THR A 177 -35.98 -3.70 4.36
CA THR A 177 -35.11 -4.83 3.96
C THR A 177 -35.43 -6.15 4.66
N LEU A 178 -36.24 -6.13 5.72
CA LEU A 178 -36.59 -7.32 6.51
C LEU A 178 -37.83 -8.09 6.00
N GLN A 179 -38.52 -7.59 4.97
CA GLN A 179 -39.79 -8.18 4.50
C GLN A 179 -39.71 -9.09 3.27
N ARG A 180 -38.51 -9.48 2.79
CA ARG A 180 -38.41 -10.43 1.66
C ARG A 180 -37.42 -11.56 1.90
N GLY A 181 -37.97 -12.72 2.21
CA GLY A 181 -37.49 -14.00 1.69
C GLY A 181 -36.84 -14.95 2.71
N GLY A 182 -37.67 -15.76 3.37
CA GLY A 182 -37.24 -17.06 3.88
C GLY A 182 -37.43 -18.14 2.82
N THR A 183 -36.51 -19.12 2.76
CA THR A 183 -36.82 -20.56 2.84
C THR A 183 -35.59 -21.47 2.71
N ARG A 184 -35.63 -22.53 3.55
CA ARG A 184 -35.10 -23.91 3.43
C ARG A 184 -33.59 -24.18 3.37
N MET A 185 -33.09 -24.62 4.53
CA MET A 185 -31.95 -25.52 4.69
C MET A 185 -32.21 -26.88 4.05
N THR A 186 -31.22 -27.43 3.36
CA THR A 186 -31.03 -28.89 3.24
C THR A 186 -29.58 -29.22 3.60
N LYS A 187 -29.42 -30.16 4.54
CA LYS A 187 -28.17 -30.85 4.81
C LYS A 187 -27.96 -31.90 3.74
N SER A 188 -26.74 -32.04 3.22
CA SER A 188 -26.28 -33.31 2.68
C SER A 188 -24.79 -33.46 2.90
N THR A 189 -24.47 -34.64 3.41
CA THR A 189 -23.18 -35.13 3.87
C THR A 189 -22.30 -35.59 2.71
N ASP A 190 -21.00 -35.67 3.02
CA ASP A 190 -19.89 -36.23 2.25
C ASP A 190 -20.19 -37.42 1.33
N SER A 191 -19.52 -37.48 0.17
CA SER A 191 -18.47 -38.49 -0.05
C SER A 191 -17.65 -38.25 -1.33
N LYS A 192 -16.34 -38.16 -1.12
CA LYS A 192 -15.19 -38.54 -1.96
C LYS A 192 -15.47 -39.24 -3.30
N LEU A 193 -14.76 -38.79 -4.34
CA LEU A 193 -13.98 -39.65 -5.23
C LEU A 193 -12.87 -38.83 -5.91
N ALA A 194 -11.63 -39.27 -5.68
CA ALA A 194 -10.44 -38.74 -6.32
C ALA A 194 -10.32 -39.32 -7.73
N ASN A 195 -10.17 -38.45 -8.73
CA ASN A 195 -9.69 -38.78 -10.06
C ASN A 195 -9.02 -37.53 -10.63
N GLU A 196 -7.71 -37.59 -10.84
CA GLU A 196 -6.85 -36.65 -11.59
C GLU A 196 -7.51 -35.31 -11.95
N ILE A 197 -7.59 -34.43 -10.96
CA ILE A 197 -8.38 -33.20 -11.05
C ILE A 197 -7.45 -32.08 -11.52
N ALA A 198 -7.81 -31.44 -12.63
CA ALA A 198 -7.39 -30.07 -12.92
C ALA A 198 -7.48 -29.24 -11.62
N PRO A 199 -6.52 -28.35 -11.32
CA PRO A 199 -6.42 -27.71 -10.01
C PRO A 199 -7.76 -27.11 -9.59
N THR A 200 -8.31 -27.56 -8.45
CA THR A 200 -9.60 -27.11 -7.93
C THR A 200 -9.57 -25.59 -7.83
N VAL A 201 -10.41 -24.90 -8.61
CA VAL A 201 -10.49 -23.43 -8.58
C VAL A 201 -11.08 -23.01 -7.24
N VAL A 202 -10.31 -22.23 -6.47
CA VAL A 202 -10.70 -21.75 -5.14
C VAL A 202 -11.04 -20.28 -5.13
N VAL A 203 -10.55 -19.49 -6.09
CA VAL A 203 -10.97 -18.11 -6.30
C VAL A 203 -11.24 -17.91 -7.79
N SER A 204 -12.38 -17.32 -8.11
CA SER A 204 -12.69 -16.94 -9.50
C SER A 204 -13.37 -15.58 -9.58
N ALA A 205 -13.08 -14.89 -10.68
CA ALA A 205 -13.68 -13.63 -11.09
C ALA A 205 -14.18 -13.75 -12.52
N ARG A 206 -15.44 -13.34 -12.75
CA ARG A 206 -16.06 -13.31 -14.08
C ARG A 206 -16.68 -11.94 -14.33
N ALA A 207 -16.18 -11.26 -15.36
CA ALA A 207 -16.59 -9.94 -15.79
C ALA A 207 -16.68 -8.92 -14.63
N VAL A 208 -15.71 -8.94 -13.71
CA VAL A 208 -15.75 -8.11 -12.52
C VAL A 208 -15.49 -6.65 -12.87
N GLY A 209 -16.41 -5.78 -12.48
CA GLY A 209 -16.34 -4.35 -12.76
C GLY A 209 -16.55 -3.51 -11.50
N LYS A 210 -15.94 -2.32 -11.46
CA LYS A 210 -16.13 -1.35 -10.39
C LYS A 210 -15.92 0.07 -10.89
N ALA A 211 -16.94 0.90 -10.67
CA ALA A 211 -16.84 2.35 -10.82
C ALA A 211 -17.02 3.08 -9.48
N TYR A 212 -16.34 4.22 -9.35
CA TYR A 212 -16.55 5.21 -8.30
C TYR A 212 -16.96 6.52 -8.97
N GLY A 213 -18.24 6.87 -8.88
CA GLY A 213 -18.80 7.98 -9.67
C GLY A 213 -18.63 7.73 -11.16
N LYS A 214 -17.91 8.63 -11.84
CA LYS A 214 -17.63 8.53 -13.29
C LYS A 214 -16.36 7.72 -13.60
N THR A 215 -15.53 7.42 -12.61
CA THR A 215 -14.25 6.76 -12.82
C THR A 215 -14.42 5.25 -12.73
N ARG A 216 -14.20 4.53 -13.84
CA ARG A 216 -14.16 3.07 -13.88
C ARG A 216 -12.76 2.61 -13.47
N VAL A 217 -12.67 1.86 -12.37
CA VAL A 217 -11.42 1.38 -11.76
C VAL A 217 -11.14 -0.08 -12.11
N LEU A 218 -12.20 -0.89 -12.22
CA LEU A 218 -12.10 -2.27 -12.72
C LEU A 218 -13.05 -2.43 -13.90
N GLU A 219 -12.58 -3.06 -14.96
CA GLU A 219 -13.34 -3.31 -16.17
C GLU A 219 -13.17 -4.75 -16.64
N GLN A 220 -14.26 -5.51 -16.58
CA GLN A 220 -14.34 -6.89 -17.04
C GLN A 220 -13.16 -7.78 -16.62
N VAL A 221 -12.80 -7.73 -15.34
CA VAL A 221 -11.71 -8.54 -14.80
C VAL A 221 -12.14 -10.02 -14.76
N ASN A 222 -11.34 -10.88 -15.39
CA ASN A 222 -11.56 -12.32 -15.47
C ASN A 222 -10.32 -13.08 -15.01
N PHE A 223 -10.45 -13.98 -14.03
CA PHE A 223 -9.39 -14.91 -13.67
C PHE A 223 -9.92 -16.11 -12.87
N GLU A 224 -9.13 -17.18 -12.86
CA GLU A 224 -9.31 -18.33 -11.99
C GLU A 224 -7.99 -18.67 -11.31
N LEU A 225 -8.06 -18.99 -10.03
CA LEU A 225 -6.93 -19.32 -9.17
C LEU A 225 -7.19 -20.67 -8.51
N GLY A 226 -6.32 -21.64 -8.83
CA GLY A 226 -6.37 -22.99 -8.30
C GLY A 226 -5.81 -23.10 -6.89
N ALA A 227 -6.22 -24.14 -6.16
CA ALA A 227 -5.71 -24.44 -4.83
C ALA A 227 -4.17 -24.58 -4.84
N GLY A 228 -3.50 -23.96 -3.86
CA GLY A 228 -2.04 -24.00 -3.69
C GLY A 228 -1.25 -23.12 -4.66
N GLN A 229 -1.92 -22.43 -5.58
CA GLN A 229 -1.28 -21.49 -6.50
C GLN A 229 -1.18 -20.09 -5.89
N ALA A 230 -0.26 -19.30 -6.46
CA ALA A 230 -0.07 -17.88 -6.16
C ALA A 230 -0.37 -17.00 -7.39
N LEU A 231 -1.29 -16.04 -7.24
CA LEU A 231 -1.60 -15.02 -8.24
C LEU A 231 -1.12 -13.65 -7.77
N ALA A 232 -0.24 -13.02 -8.55
CA ALA A 232 0.12 -11.62 -8.34
C ALA A 232 -0.90 -10.70 -9.03
N LEU A 233 -1.42 -9.72 -8.31
CA LEU A 233 -2.05 -8.54 -8.90
C LEU A 233 -0.95 -7.52 -9.14
N TRP A 234 -0.55 -7.37 -10.41
CA TRP A 234 0.56 -6.51 -10.79
C TRP A 234 0.08 -5.32 -11.61
N GLY A 235 0.63 -4.15 -11.33
CA GLY A 235 0.27 -2.92 -12.03
C GLY A 235 0.69 -1.67 -11.23
N PRO A 236 0.69 -0.49 -11.87
CA PRO A 236 1.04 0.76 -11.22
C PRO A 236 0.07 1.12 -10.07
N ASN A 237 0.43 2.13 -9.29
CA ASN A 237 -0.47 2.69 -8.28
C ASN A 237 -1.72 3.25 -8.97
N GLY A 238 -2.89 3.03 -8.36
CA GLY A 238 -4.17 3.43 -8.97
C GLY A 238 -4.76 2.44 -9.98
N ALA A 239 -4.06 1.37 -10.37
CA ALA A 239 -4.57 0.35 -11.31
C ALA A 239 -5.73 -0.52 -10.78
N GLY A 240 -6.21 -0.29 -9.55
CA GLY A 240 -7.34 -1.02 -8.98
C GLY A 240 -6.98 -2.32 -8.22
N LYS A 241 -5.71 -2.59 -7.92
CA LYS A 241 -5.26 -3.76 -7.13
C LYS A 241 -6.01 -3.89 -5.79
N THR A 242 -5.92 -2.88 -4.95
CA THR A 242 -6.64 -2.78 -3.66
C THR A 242 -8.15 -2.82 -3.84
N THR A 243 -8.69 -2.23 -4.92
CA THR A 243 -10.12 -2.27 -5.24
C THR A 243 -10.58 -3.70 -5.50
N LEU A 244 -9.81 -4.49 -6.25
CA LEU A 244 -10.11 -5.90 -6.52
C LEU A 244 -10.03 -6.74 -5.23
N VAL A 245 -9.02 -6.51 -4.38
CA VAL A 245 -8.92 -7.17 -3.07
C VAL A 245 -10.12 -6.84 -2.18
N LYS A 246 -10.54 -5.58 -2.10
CA LYS A 246 -11.74 -5.16 -1.35
C LYS A 246 -13.03 -5.78 -1.92
N ALA A 247 -13.13 -5.94 -3.23
CA ALA A 247 -14.25 -6.61 -3.89
C ALA A 247 -14.29 -8.11 -3.53
N LEU A 248 -13.15 -8.81 -3.57
CA LEU A 248 -13.00 -10.20 -3.14
C LEU A 248 -13.42 -10.41 -1.69
N LEU A 249 -13.06 -9.49 -0.79
CA LEU A 249 -13.49 -9.51 0.61
C LEU A 249 -14.98 -9.16 0.81
N GLY A 250 -15.68 -8.75 -0.24
CA GLY A 250 -17.07 -8.27 -0.16
C GLY A 250 -17.22 -7.02 0.71
N LEU A 251 -16.21 -6.14 0.73
CA LEU A 251 -16.22 -4.87 1.47
C LEU A 251 -16.75 -3.70 0.63
N ILE A 252 -16.82 -3.88 -0.69
CA ILE A 252 -17.36 -2.90 -1.64
C ILE A 252 -18.30 -3.60 -2.63
N PRO A 253 -19.31 -2.90 -3.17
CA PRO A 253 -20.15 -3.45 -4.23
C PRO A 253 -19.39 -3.50 -5.56
N PHE A 254 -19.69 -4.50 -6.39
CA PHE A 254 -19.04 -4.76 -7.68
C PHE A 254 -20.02 -5.33 -8.73
N GLU A 255 -19.72 -5.12 -10.01
CA GLU A 255 -20.35 -5.76 -11.17
C GLU A 255 -19.74 -7.14 -11.42
N GLY A 256 -20.46 -8.04 -12.11
CA GLY A 256 -19.98 -9.40 -12.39
C GLY A 256 -20.07 -10.36 -11.20
N GLU A 257 -19.25 -11.42 -11.23
CA GLU A 257 -19.28 -12.51 -10.26
C GLU A 257 -17.90 -12.74 -9.62
N LEU A 258 -17.89 -12.90 -8.30
CA LEU A 258 -16.73 -13.30 -7.51
C LEU A 258 -17.12 -14.50 -6.65
N VAL A 259 -16.29 -15.54 -6.67
CA VAL A 259 -16.47 -16.77 -5.87
C VAL A 259 -15.18 -17.07 -5.11
N ILE A 260 -15.29 -17.33 -3.81
CA ILE A 260 -14.17 -17.74 -2.94
C ILE A 260 -14.57 -19.02 -2.23
N ALA A 261 -13.77 -20.08 -2.36
CA ALA A 261 -14.01 -21.39 -1.78
C ALA A 261 -15.43 -21.92 -2.05
N ASN A 262 -15.88 -21.81 -3.31
CA ASN A 262 -17.24 -22.14 -3.78
C ASN A 262 -18.37 -21.29 -3.19
N LEU A 263 -18.05 -20.17 -2.53
CA LEU A 263 -19.02 -19.23 -1.95
C LEU A 263 -19.11 -17.97 -2.80
N PRO A 264 -20.28 -17.66 -3.39
CA PRO A 264 -20.48 -16.41 -4.13
C PRO A 264 -20.39 -15.20 -3.19
N VAL A 265 -19.43 -14.30 -3.43
CA VAL A 265 -19.12 -13.19 -2.52
C VAL A 265 -20.32 -12.23 -2.34
N LYS A 266 -21.12 -11.99 -3.39
CA LYS A 266 -22.32 -11.11 -3.30
C LYS A 266 -23.36 -11.59 -2.30
N ARG A 267 -23.54 -12.91 -2.18
CA ARG A 267 -24.58 -13.52 -1.34
C ARG A 267 -24.02 -13.98 0.00
N ASP A 268 -22.74 -14.36 0.03
CA ASP A 268 -22.15 -15.02 1.17
C ASP A 268 -20.77 -14.47 1.57
N ALA A 269 -20.64 -13.14 1.55
CA ALA A 269 -19.40 -12.45 1.89
C ALA A 269 -18.84 -12.84 3.27
N LYS A 270 -19.72 -13.11 4.25
CA LYS A 270 -19.30 -13.46 5.62
C LYS A 270 -18.61 -14.82 5.68
N HIS A 271 -19.21 -15.87 5.10
CA HIS A 271 -18.58 -17.19 5.09
C HIS A 271 -17.37 -17.21 4.15
N ALA A 272 -17.42 -16.49 3.02
CA ALA A 272 -16.26 -16.31 2.14
C ALA A 272 -15.06 -15.70 2.87
N ARG A 273 -15.26 -14.60 3.62
CA ARG A 273 -14.21 -13.99 4.47
C ARG A 273 -13.71 -14.95 5.55
N GLY A 274 -14.56 -15.83 6.08
CA GLY A 274 -14.15 -16.87 7.03
C GLY A 274 -13.13 -17.86 6.45
N ARG A 275 -13.01 -17.97 5.12
CA ARG A 275 -12.03 -18.82 4.43
C ARG A 275 -10.74 -18.08 4.05
N VAL A 276 -10.63 -16.79 4.38
CA VAL A 276 -9.55 -15.91 3.93
C VAL A 276 -8.78 -15.34 5.13
N GLY A 277 -7.45 -15.46 5.06
CA GLY A 277 -6.54 -14.61 5.83
C GLY A 277 -6.25 -13.36 5.03
N TYR A 278 -6.43 -12.19 5.62
CA TYR A 278 -6.21 -10.91 4.95
C TYR A 278 -5.13 -10.10 5.65
N VAL A 279 -4.16 -9.61 4.88
CA VAL A 279 -3.16 -8.63 5.33
C VAL A 279 -3.40 -7.33 4.54
N PRO A 280 -3.83 -6.24 5.21
CA PRO A 280 -3.98 -4.95 4.56
C PRO A 280 -2.63 -4.26 4.32
N GLN A 281 -2.61 -3.31 3.38
CA GLN A 281 -1.44 -2.46 3.10
C GLN A 281 -0.99 -1.70 4.35
N GLU A 282 -1.93 -1.01 4.99
CA GLU A 282 -1.70 -0.34 6.27
C GLU A 282 -2.27 -1.16 7.41
N VAL A 283 -1.41 -1.48 8.36
CA VAL A 283 -1.78 -2.30 9.52
C VAL A 283 -1.91 -1.40 10.74
N MET A 284 -3.14 -1.22 11.20
CA MET A 284 -3.44 -0.45 12.42
C MET A 284 -3.80 -1.42 13.55
N PHE A 285 -3.22 -1.16 14.72
CA PHE A 285 -3.40 -1.97 15.92
C PHE A 285 -3.69 -1.07 17.11
N TYR A 286 -4.46 -1.59 18.06
CA TYR A 286 -4.50 -1.02 19.41
C TYR A 286 -3.12 -1.14 20.06
N ASP A 287 -2.76 -0.20 20.93
CA ASP A 287 -1.49 -0.24 21.64
C ASP A 287 -1.53 -1.22 22.83
N TRP A 288 -1.70 -2.50 22.51
CA TRP A 288 -1.61 -3.62 23.44
C TRP A 288 -0.34 -4.41 23.18
N THR A 289 -0.06 -5.39 24.05
CA THR A 289 1.03 -6.32 23.77
C THR A 289 0.72 -7.18 22.55
N VAL A 290 1.76 -7.66 21.86
CA VAL A 290 1.64 -8.60 20.74
C VAL A 290 0.79 -9.81 21.12
N ARG A 291 1.06 -10.42 22.28
CA ARG A 291 0.30 -11.56 22.79
C ARG A 291 -1.16 -11.20 23.05
N ALA A 292 -1.43 -10.11 23.77
CA ALA A 292 -2.81 -9.69 24.07
C ALA A 292 -3.60 -9.40 22.79
N THR A 293 -2.94 -8.81 21.78
CA THR A 293 -3.53 -8.60 20.45
C THR A 293 -3.92 -9.94 19.82
N MET A 294 -3.00 -10.91 19.76
CA MET A 294 -3.29 -12.23 19.20
C MET A 294 -4.39 -12.98 19.98
N GLU A 295 -4.39 -12.91 21.31
CA GLU A 295 -5.42 -13.52 22.17
C GLU A 295 -6.80 -12.92 21.92
N PHE A 296 -6.89 -11.59 21.75
CA PHE A 296 -8.13 -10.92 21.40
C PHE A 296 -8.71 -11.43 20.08
N TYR A 297 -7.89 -11.48 19.02
CA TYR A 297 -8.32 -12.00 17.72
C TYR A 297 -8.59 -13.51 17.74
N ALA A 298 -7.87 -14.29 18.56
CA ALA A 298 -8.10 -15.72 18.71
C ALA A 298 -9.49 -15.98 19.30
N ARG A 299 -9.87 -15.23 20.35
CA ARG A 299 -11.22 -15.30 20.93
C ARG A 299 -12.30 -14.93 19.92
N LEU A 300 -12.09 -13.85 19.15
CA LEU A 300 -13.03 -13.41 18.12
C LEU A 300 -13.22 -14.48 17.02
N LYS A 301 -12.13 -15.15 16.64
CA LYS A 301 -12.13 -16.22 15.63
C LYS A 301 -12.43 -17.62 16.18
N ARG A 302 -12.63 -17.75 17.50
CA ARG A 302 -12.83 -19.03 18.22
C ARG A 302 -11.70 -20.04 17.96
N VAL A 303 -10.46 -19.56 18.05
CA VAL A 303 -9.24 -20.34 17.87
C VAL A 303 -8.61 -20.64 19.23
N GLU A 304 -8.11 -21.86 19.40
CA GLU A 304 -7.41 -22.30 20.62
C GLU A 304 -6.11 -21.51 20.86
N SER A 305 -5.83 -21.21 22.13
CA SER A 305 -4.66 -20.41 22.53
C SER A 305 -3.32 -21.06 22.15
N GLN A 306 -3.26 -22.38 22.08
CA GLN A 306 -2.06 -23.14 21.67
C GLN A 306 -1.57 -22.74 20.27
N ARG A 307 -2.47 -22.28 19.39
CA ARG A 307 -2.11 -21.79 18.05
C ARG A 307 -1.30 -20.50 18.08
N ILE A 308 -1.44 -19.70 19.13
CA ILE A 308 -0.77 -18.40 19.28
C ILE A 308 0.74 -18.64 19.42
N ASP A 309 1.15 -19.55 20.30
CA ASP A 309 2.58 -19.80 20.56
C ASP A 309 3.29 -20.34 19.31
N ALA A 310 2.65 -21.28 18.61
CA ALA A 310 3.16 -21.80 17.34
C ALA A 310 3.34 -20.70 16.28
N LEU A 311 2.37 -19.77 16.15
CA LEU A 311 2.48 -18.67 15.19
C LEU A 311 3.52 -17.61 15.59
N LEU A 312 3.65 -17.33 16.90
CA LEU A 312 4.67 -16.44 17.41
C LEU A 312 6.07 -16.98 17.12
N GLU A 313 6.28 -18.27 17.27
CA GLU A 313 7.55 -18.93 16.91
C GLU A 313 7.77 -18.93 15.40
N GLN A 314 6.78 -19.42 14.62
CA GLN A 314 6.85 -19.53 13.16
C GLN A 314 7.18 -18.20 12.48
N LEU A 315 6.70 -17.09 13.02
CA LEU A 315 6.88 -15.74 12.45
C LEU A 315 7.97 -14.93 13.15
N GLY A 316 8.70 -15.52 14.10
CA GLY A 316 9.81 -14.84 14.80
C GLY A 316 9.35 -13.67 15.68
N LEU A 317 8.19 -13.79 16.31
CA LEU A 317 7.58 -12.81 17.22
C LEU A 317 7.66 -13.20 18.70
N GLN A 318 8.14 -14.41 19.02
CA GLN A 318 8.16 -14.96 20.38
C GLN A 318 8.84 -14.02 21.40
N THR A 319 10.01 -13.47 21.07
CA THR A 319 10.77 -12.56 21.93
C THR A 319 10.13 -11.16 22.05
N HIS A 320 9.16 -10.86 21.18
CA HIS A 320 8.41 -9.61 21.14
C HIS A 320 7.00 -9.77 21.72
N ALA A 321 6.60 -10.95 22.17
CA ALA A 321 5.23 -11.26 22.60
C ALA A 321 4.70 -10.33 23.72
N ARG A 322 5.59 -9.85 24.59
CA ARG A 322 5.26 -8.93 25.71
C ARG A 322 5.43 -7.45 25.37
N LYS A 323 5.96 -7.11 24.19
CA LYS A 323 6.13 -5.71 23.77
C LYS A 323 4.80 -5.17 23.29
N ASN A 324 4.56 -3.88 23.56
CA ASN A 324 3.46 -3.14 22.97
C ASN A 324 3.66 -3.01 21.45
N VAL A 325 2.56 -3.01 20.71
CA VAL A 325 2.60 -2.95 19.24
C VAL A 325 3.17 -1.61 18.74
N SER A 326 2.99 -0.51 19.47
CA SER A 326 3.63 0.78 19.15
C SER A 326 5.15 0.69 19.08
N ALA A 327 5.77 -0.15 19.91
CA ALA A 327 7.22 -0.33 20.00
C ALA A 327 7.81 -1.31 18.95
N LEU A 328 6.98 -1.86 18.06
CA LEU A 328 7.44 -2.73 16.99
C LEU A 328 7.91 -1.93 15.77
N SER A 329 8.97 -2.41 15.10
CA SER A 329 9.34 -1.93 13.77
C SER A 329 8.25 -2.25 12.74
N GLY A 330 8.25 -1.55 11.59
CA GLY A 330 7.31 -1.80 10.50
C GLY A 330 7.29 -3.27 10.06
N GLY A 331 8.46 -3.90 9.94
CA GLY A 331 8.59 -5.33 9.64
C GLY A 331 7.95 -6.25 10.68
N LEU A 332 8.11 -5.95 11.97
CA LEU A 332 7.49 -6.71 13.05
C LEU A 332 5.97 -6.52 13.07
N LYS A 333 5.47 -5.31 12.77
CA LYS A 333 4.03 -5.06 12.61
C LYS A 333 3.45 -5.85 11.43
N GLN A 334 4.15 -5.95 10.31
CA GLN A 334 3.73 -6.77 9.17
C GLN A 334 3.74 -8.27 9.49
N ARG A 335 4.72 -8.76 10.26
CA ARG A 335 4.72 -10.14 10.76
C ARG A 335 3.54 -10.41 11.69
N LEU A 336 3.19 -9.47 12.57
CA LEU A 336 2.00 -9.58 13.41
C LEU A 336 0.72 -9.62 12.56
N ALA A 337 0.62 -8.78 11.52
CA ALA A 337 -0.50 -8.79 10.58
C ALA A 337 -0.66 -10.17 9.93
N LEU A 338 0.44 -10.75 9.46
CA LEU A 338 0.46 -12.10 8.90
C LEU A 338 0.06 -13.16 9.94
N ALA A 339 0.51 -13.03 11.20
CA ALA A 339 0.11 -13.92 12.30
C ALA A 339 -1.41 -13.92 12.51
N LEU A 340 -2.04 -12.75 12.50
CA LEU A 340 -3.49 -12.61 12.66
C LEU A 340 -4.26 -13.13 11.45
N ALA A 341 -3.71 -12.96 10.24
CA ALA A 341 -4.26 -13.54 9.02
C ALA A 341 -4.23 -15.08 9.09
N LEU A 342 -3.16 -15.67 9.62
CA LEU A 342 -2.96 -17.12 9.73
C LEU A 342 -3.63 -17.77 10.95
N LEU A 343 -4.20 -16.98 11.86
CA LEU A 343 -4.68 -17.45 13.16
C LEU A 343 -5.71 -18.58 13.06
N ALA A 344 -6.70 -18.44 12.17
CA ALA A 344 -7.73 -19.47 11.93
C ALA A 344 -7.34 -20.49 10.85
N ASP A 345 -6.04 -20.56 10.53
CA ASP A 345 -5.47 -21.43 9.49
C ASP A 345 -6.22 -21.41 8.15
N PRO A 346 -6.49 -20.23 7.55
CA PRO A 346 -7.27 -20.16 6.33
C PRO A 346 -6.54 -20.82 5.15
N PRO A 347 -7.28 -21.44 4.21
CA PRO A 347 -6.70 -22.02 2.99
C PRO A 347 -6.26 -20.96 1.97
N ILE A 348 -6.80 -19.74 2.07
CA ILE A 348 -6.57 -18.64 1.12
C ILE A 348 -5.99 -17.44 1.86
N LEU A 349 -4.93 -16.84 1.31
CA LEU A 349 -4.36 -15.58 1.78
C LEU A 349 -4.55 -14.49 0.73
N LEU A 350 -5.11 -13.36 1.14
CA LEU A 350 -5.15 -12.12 0.36
C LEU A 350 -4.19 -11.12 1.00
N LEU A 351 -3.19 -10.65 0.26
CA LEU A 351 -2.16 -9.74 0.75
C LEU A 351 -2.15 -8.46 -0.08
N ASP A 352 -2.50 -7.32 0.50
CA ASP A 352 -2.55 -6.04 -0.21
C ASP A 352 -1.25 -5.27 0.06
N GLU A 353 -0.32 -5.25 -0.90
CA GLU A 353 1.00 -4.59 -0.81
C GLU A 353 1.73 -4.79 0.55
N PRO A 354 1.91 -6.04 1.02
CA PRO A 354 2.30 -6.32 2.41
C PRO A 354 3.76 -5.93 2.72
N THR A 355 4.53 -5.55 1.72
CA THR A 355 5.97 -5.22 1.78
C THR A 355 6.27 -3.75 1.46
N ALA A 356 5.24 -2.92 1.19
CA ALA A 356 5.42 -1.54 0.72
C ALA A 356 6.32 -0.71 1.64
N ASN A 357 6.16 -0.86 2.95
CA ASN A 357 6.85 -0.10 3.99
C ASN A 357 8.04 -0.86 4.62
N LEU A 358 8.59 -1.87 3.93
CA LEU A 358 9.70 -2.68 4.41
C LEU A 358 11.01 -2.33 3.69
N ASP A 359 12.10 -2.28 4.46
CA ASP A 359 13.45 -2.25 3.90
C ASP A 359 13.78 -3.56 3.15
N THR A 360 14.88 -3.55 2.41
CA THR A 360 15.29 -4.68 1.55
C THR A 360 15.49 -5.99 2.32
N GLN A 361 16.09 -5.94 3.51
CA GLN A 361 16.34 -7.15 4.30
C GLN A 361 15.02 -7.68 4.90
N ALA A 362 14.24 -6.82 5.56
CA ALA A 362 12.97 -7.18 6.17
C ALA A 362 12.00 -7.75 5.14
N ARG A 363 11.98 -7.18 3.92
CA ARG A 363 11.19 -7.68 2.78
C ARG A 363 11.64 -9.07 2.35
N ALA A 364 12.93 -9.32 2.15
CA ALA A 364 13.44 -10.64 1.78
C ALA A 364 13.07 -11.70 2.82
N GLU A 365 13.18 -11.37 4.11
CA GLU A 365 12.74 -12.25 5.20
C GLU A 365 11.23 -12.48 5.19
N TYR A 366 10.44 -11.43 4.95
CA TYR A 366 8.97 -11.52 4.88
C TYR A 366 8.49 -12.39 3.71
N LEU A 367 9.11 -12.25 2.53
CA LEU A 367 8.82 -13.10 1.37
C LEU A 367 9.09 -14.58 1.65
N LYS A 368 10.14 -14.91 2.43
CA LYS A 368 10.39 -16.31 2.86
C LYS A 368 9.24 -16.85 3.71
N LEU A 369 8.64 -16.02 4.57
CA LEU A 369 7.47 -16.42 5.37
C LEU A 369 6.26 -16.71 4.50
N ILE A 370 5.98 -15.86 3.50
CA ILE A 370 4.90 -16.06 2.52
C ILE A 370 5.15 -17.33 1.69
N ALA A 371 6.37 -17.50 1.19
CA ALA A 371 6.77 -18.68 0.42
C ALA A 371 6.63 -19.98 1.24
N ALA A 372 6.89 -19.93 2.55
CA ALA A 372 6.63 -21.05 3.44
C ALA A 372 5.13 -21.38 3.54
N GLN A 373 4.25 -20.37 3.55
CA GLN A 373 2.80 -20.60 3.53
C GLN A 373 2.33 -21.23 2.22
N LYS A 374 2.87 -20.78 1.09
CA LYS A 374 2.60 -21.39 -0.22
C LYS A 374 3.02 -22.86 -0.25
N ARG A 375 4.23 -23.17 0.23
CA ARG A 375 4.74 -24.55 0.34
C ARG A 375 3.90 -25.43 1.28
N ALA A 376 3.26 -24.83 2.29
CA ALA A 376 2.29 -25.50 3.15
C ALA A 376 0.91 -25.70 2.50
N GLY A 377 0.77 -25.42 1.20
CA GLY A 377 -0.45 -25.65 0.42
C GLY A 377 -1.46 -24.49 0.46
N LYS A 378 -1.11 -23.33 1.03
CA LYS A 378 -2.01 -22.17 1.02
C LYS A 378 -2.07 -21.55 -0.38
N THR A 379 -3.26 -21.16 -0.77
CA THR A 379 -3.49 -20.39 -2.00
C THR A 379 -3.24 -18.91 -1.68
N ILE A 380 -2.51 -18.20 -2.53
CA ILE A 380 -2.11 -16.82 -2.27
C ILE A 380 -2.54 -15.92 -3.42
N LEU A 381 -3.18 -14.80 -3.10
CA LEU A 381 -3.36 -13.69 -4.02
C LEU A 381 -2.77 -12.46 -3.37
N PHE A 382 -1.82 -11.81 -4.04
CA PHE A 382 -1.10 -10.68 -3.47
C PHE A 382 -0.99 -9.53 -4.46
N ALA A 383 -1.19 -8.31 -3.99
CA ALA A 383 -0.93 -7.10 -4.75
C ALA A 383 0.53 -6.68 -4.58
N SER A 384 1.21 -6.41 -5.69
CA SER A 384 2.56 -5.86 -5.68
C SER A 384 2.82 -5.08 -6.97
N HIS A 385 3.62 -4.02 -6.86
CA HIS A 385 4.19 -3.30 -8.00
C HIS A 385 5.66 -3.66 -8.23
N ARG A 386 6.24 -4.55 -7.40
CA ARG A 386 7.68 -4.85 -7.38
C ARG A 386 7.98 -6.15 -8.11
N LEU A 387 8.87 -6.08 -9.10
CA LEU A 387 9.23 -7.23 -9.93
C LEU A 387 9.76 -8.41 -9.10
N GLU A 388 10.66 -8.13 -8.16
CA GLU A 388 11.31 -9.13 -7.28
C GLU A 388 10.30 -10.00 -6.51
N GLU A 389 9.16 -9.42 -6.10
CA GLU A 389 8.14 -10.11 -5.31
C GLU A 389 7.29 -11.02 -6.19
N VAL A 390 6.92 -10.53 -7.37
CA VAL A 390 6.20 -11.30 -8.38
C VAL A 390 7.05 -12.50 -8.81
N GLU A 391 8.33 -12.28 -9.10
CA GLU A 391 9.25 -13.34 -9.50
C GLU A 391 9.50 -14.39 -8.42
N ALA A 392 9.50 -13.99 -7.15
CA ALA A 392 9.77 -14.89 -6.04
C ALA A 392 8.56 -15.76 -5.67
N LEU A 393 7.33 -15.27 -5.86
CA LEU A 393 6.13 -15.90 -5.30
C LEU A 393 5.11 -16.37 -6.33
N ALA A 394 4.91 -15.64 -7.43
CA ALA A 394 3.78 -15.82 -8.32
C ALA A 394 3.94 -17.05 -9.22
N ASP A 395 2.84 -17.77 -9.44
CA ASP A 395 2.73 -18.74 -10.54
C ASP A 395 2.12 -18.08 -11.78
N ARG A 396 1.21 -17.13 -11.55
CA ARG A 396 0.51 -16.36 -12.57
C ARG A 396 0.45 -14.89 -12.17
N VAL A 397 0.28 -14.02 -13.16
CA VAL A 397 0.20 -12.58 -12.97
C VAL A 397 -1.08 -12.06 -13.61
N LEU A 398 -1.92 -11.38 -12.83
CA LEU A 398 -3.00 -10.56 -13.35
C LEU A 398 -2.45 -9.12 -13.49
N TRP A 399 -2.18 -8.73 -14.72
CA TRP A 399 -1.78 -7.37 -15.06
C TRP A 399 -3.03 -6.48 -15.04
N LEU A 400 -3.02 -5.50 -14.16
CA LEU A 400 -4.00 -4.42 -14.07
C LEU A 400 -3.38 -3.11 -14.56
N ASP A 401 -4.08 -2.41 -15.45
CA ASP A 401 -3.67 -1.14 -16.05
C ASP A 401 -4.92 -0.25 -16.15
N SER A 402 -4.79 1.04 -15.86
CA SER A 402 -5.91 1.99 -15.96
C SER A 402 -6.37 2.22 -17.40
N GLU A 403 -5.51 1.96 -18.38
CA GLU A 403 -5.80 2.23 -19.80
C GLU A 403 -6.09 0.96 -20.62
N LYS A 404 -5.87 -0.23 -20.04
CA LYS A 404 -5.98 -1.51 -20.75
C LYS A 404 -6.79 -2.51 -19.97
N ALA A 405 -7.47 -3.41 -20.70
CA ALA A 405 -8.17 -4.52 -20.10
C ALA A 405 -7.21 -5.40 -19.28
N ALA A 406 -7.71 -5.94 -18.17
CA ALA A 406 -6.92 -6.83 -17.33
C ALA A 406 -6.47 -8.07 -18.10
N ARG A 407 -5.18 -8.41 -18.01
CA ARG A 407 -4.59 -9.57 -18.72
C ARG A 407 -4.07 -10.58 -17.72
N LEU A 408 -4.48 -11.83 -17.88
CA LEU A 408 -3.97 -12.94 -17.08
C LEU A 408 -2.84 -13.63 -17.83
N LEU A 409 -1.64 -13.58 -17.27
CA LEU A 409 -0.41 -14.08 -17.86
C LEU A 409 0.19 -15.19 -17.01
N THR A 410 0.91 -16.10 -17.64
CA THR A 410 1.90 -16.94 -16.95
C THR A 410 3.06 -16.08 -16.47
N LEU A 411 3.82 -16.57 -15.48
CA LEU A 411 5.03 -15.88 -15.04
C LEU A 411 6.04 -15.71 -16.19
N HIS A 412 6.12 -16.68 -17.10
CA HIS A 412 7.03 -16.63 -18.25
C HIS A 412 6.65 -15.51 -19.24
N GLU A 413 5.39 -15.41 -19.62
CA GLU A 413 4.89 -14.34 -20.50
C GLU A 413 5.08 -12.97 -19.86
N TRP A 414 4.72 -12.83 -18.57
CA TRP A 414 4.90 -11.57 -17.86
C TRP A 414 6.37 -11.16 -17.76
N ARG A 415 7.29 -12.09 -17.50
CA ARG A 415 8.74 -11.84 -17.52
C ARG A 415 9.24 -11.44 -18.91
N ALA A 416 8.68 -12.02 -19.97
CA ALA A 416 9.05 -11.66 -21.33
C ALA A 416 8.69 -10.22 -21.66
N GLU A 417 7.54 -9.74 -21.16
CA GLU A 417 7.07 -8.37 -21.36
C GLU A 417 7.72 -7.36 -20.39
N ASN A 418 8.21 -7.80 -19.23
CA ASN A 418 8.77 -6.95 -18.16
C ASN A 418 10.27 -7.18 -17.89
N ALA A 419 10.98 -7.80 -18.84
CA ALA A 419 12.41 -8.02 -18.70
C ALA A 419 13.13 -6.66 -18.56
N PRO A 420 13.92 -6.44 -17.50
CA PRO A 420 14.60 -5.16 -17.32
C PRO A 420 15.53 -4.93 -18.51
N VAL A 421 15.52 -3.72 -19.05
CA VAL A 421 16.48 -3.32 -20.08
C VAL A 421 17.81 -3.03 -19.37
N VAL A 422 18.88 -3.58 -19.91
CA VAL A 422 20.25 -3.30 -19.46
C VAL A 422 20.98 -2.54 -20.54
N GLU A 423 21.91 -1.72 -20.10
CA GLU A 423 22.88 -1.06 -20.95
C GLU A 423 24.20 -1.84 -20.85
N LEU A 424 24.65 -2.36 -21.98
CA LEU A 424 25.87 -3.13 -22.13
C LEU A 424 26.94 -2.22 -22.73
N THR A 425 27.96 -1.88 -21.96
CA THR A 425 29.14 -1.19 -22.49
C THR A 425 30.10 -2.25 -22.98
N LEU A 426 30.36 -2.29 -24.29
CA LEU A 426 31.20 -3.28 -24.94
C LEU A 426 32.51 -2.63 -25.40
N TRP A 427 33.64 -3.13 -24.92
CA TRP A 427 34.96 -2.78 -25.43
C TRP A 427 35.38 -3.82 -26.46
N LEU A 428 35.60 -3.38 -27.70
CA LEU A 428 35.96 -4.25 -28.82
C LEU A 428 37.37 -3.97 -29.31
N GLY A 429 37.96 -4.98 -29.94
CA GLY A 429 39.29 -4.90 -30.53
C GLY A 429 39.44 -3.73 -31.53
N GLU A 430 40.69 -3.30 -31.69
CA GLU A 430 41.05 -2.10 -32.46
C GLU A 430 40.47 -2.14 -33.89
N GLY A 431 39.79 -1.05 -34.29
CA GLY A 431 39.15 -0.93 -35.62
C GLY A 431 37.81 -1.65 -35.80
N GLN A 432 37.29 -2.38 -34.80
CA GLN A 432 36.04 -3.15 -34.93
C GLN A 432 34.77 -2.38 -34.50
N ARG A 433 34.93 -1.30 -33.72
CA ARG A 433 33.84 -0.55 -33.06
C ARG A 433 32.72 -0.07 -34.01
N GLU A 434 33.08 0.54 -35.14
CA GLU A 434 32.09 1.09 -36.09
C GLU A 434 31.33 -0.03 -36.79
N ARG A 435 32.04 -1.07 -37.24
CA ARG A 435 31.44 -2.27 -37.85
C ARG A 435 30.52 -3.02 -36.88
N ALA A 436 30.90 -3.12 -35.61
CA ALA A 436 30.08 -3.76 -34.59
C ALA A 436 28.81 -2.97 -34.29
N ASN A 437 28.90 -1.64 -34.20
CA ASN A 437 27.75 -0.77 -34.02
C ASN A 437 26.77 -0.85 -35.21
N GLU A 438 27.27 -0.80 -36.44
CA GLU A 438 26.45 -0.97 -37.64
C GLU A 438 25.80 -2.34 -37.70
N PHE A 439 26.55 -3.41 -37.41
CA PHE A 439 26.04 -4.77 -37.39
C PHE A 439 24.92 -4.96 -36.35
N LEU A 440 25.10 -4.46 -35.12
CA LEU A 440 24.08 -4.54 -34.08
C LEU A 440 22.79 -3.83 -34.50
N ASN A 441 22.89 -2.59 -35.00
CA ASN A 441 21.73 -1.83 -35.47
C ASN A 441 21.05 -2.49 -36.68
N ALA A 442 21.82 -3.04 -37.62
CA ALA A 442 21.28 -3.78 -38.77
C ALA A 442 20.51 -5.06 -38.36
N ASN A 443 20.85 -5.65 -37.21
CA ASN A 443 20.18 -6.81 -36.63
C ASN A 443 19.09 -6.45 -35.61
N GLY A 444 18.64 -5.19 -35.60
CA GLY A 444 17.52 -4.73 -34.77
C GLY A 444 17.86 -4.46 -33.30
N TRP A 445 19.15 -4.42 -32.95
CA TRP A 445 19.59 -4.01 -31.62
C TRP A 445 19.71 -2.49 -31.53
N ASN A 446 19.48 -1.92 -30.35
CA ASN A 446 19.69 -0.49 -30.13
C ASN A 446 21.12 -0.26 -29.62
N ALA A 447 22.04 0.03 -30.54
CA ALA A 447 23.44 0.26 -30.24
C ALA A 447 23.91 1.65 -30.67
N HIS A 448 24.78 2.27 -29.88
CA HIS A 448 25.44 3.53 -30.25
C HIS A 448 26.88 3.58 -29.74
N LEU A 449 27.69 4.45 -30.33
CA LEU A 449 29.07 4.65 -29.91
C LEU A 449 29.14 5.66 -28.75
N ASN A 450 29.89 5.33 -27.71
CA ASN A 450 30.33 6.31 -26.72
C ASN A 450 31.57 7.04 -27.28
N GLY A 451 31.71 8.34 -27.00
CA GLY A 451 32.91 9.13 -27.31
C GLY A 451 34.21 8.62 -26.66
N ARG A 452 34.13 7.60 -25.79
CA ARG A 452 35.25 6.97 -25.05
C ARG A 452 35.54 5.51 -25.45
N SER A 453 35.48 5.19 -26.75
CA SER A 453 36.00 3.92 -27.31
C SER A 453 35.15 2.65 -27.15
N ALA A 454 33.88 2.76 -26.73
CA ALA A 454 33.01 1.60 -26.48
C ALA A 454 31.73 1.63 -27.33
N VAL A 455 31.13 0.47 -27.57
CA VAL A 455 29.78 0.32 -28.13
C VAL A 455 28.82 0.13 -26.97
N ILE A 456 27.84 1.02 -26.84
CA ILE A 456 26.77 0.95 -25.86
C ILE A 456 25.58 0.26 -26.50
N LEU A 457 25.17 -0.88 -25.96
CA LEU A 457 24.04 -1.68 -26.43
C LEU A 457 22.94 -1.69 -25.38
N ARG A 458 21.74 -1.22 -25.73
CA ARG A 458 20.53 -1.42 -24.93
C ARG A 458 19.83 -2.70 -25.37
N ALA A 459 19.70 -3.63 -24.43
CA ALA A 459 19.08 -4.92 -24.67
C ALA A 459 18.24 -5.36 -23.45
N PRO A 460 17.16 -6.14 -23.63
CA PRO A 460 16.54 -6.84 -22.52
C PRO A 460 17.57 -7.71 -21.80
N ALA A 461 17.57 -7.73 -20.47
CA ALA A 461 18.55 -8.43 -19.64
C ALA A 461 18.69 -9.93 -19.96
N ARG A 462 17.63 -10.56 -20.48
CA ARG A 462 17.62 -11.96 -20.91
C ARG A 462 18.35 -12.18 -22.24
N GLU A 463 18.42 -11.17 -23.09
CA GLU A 463 18.99 -11.27 -24.44
C GLU A 463 20.45 -10.76 -24.51
N LYS A 464 21.00 -10.23 -23.40
CA LYS A 464 22.40 -9.78 -23.31
C LYS A 464 23.40 -10.86 -23.75
N LEU A 465 23.17 -12.10 -23.34
CA LEU A 465 24.05 -13.22 -23.69
C LEU A 465 23.96 -13.53 -25.19
N ARG A 466 22.74 -13.47 -25.76
CA ARG A 466 22.49 -13.65 -27.18
C ARG A 466 23.19 -12.55 -27.99
N ALA A 467 23.15 -11.30 -27.53
CA ALA A 467 23.84 -10.21 -28.20
C ALA A 467 25.37 -10.44 -28.23
N LEU A 468 25.98 -10.81 -27.11
CA LEU A 468 27.42 -11.14 -27.03
C LEU A 468 27.78 -12.34 -27.92
N GLN A 469 26.98 -13.41 -27.89
CA GLN A 469 27.18 -14.58 -28.74
C GLN A 469 27.04 -14.24 -30.24
N THR A 470 26.12 -13.35 -30.59
CA THR A 470 25.91 -12.92 -31.98
C THR A 470 27.13 -12.16 -32.50
N LEU A 471 27.71 -11.28 -31.67
CA LEU A 471 28.96 -10.57 -31.98
C LEU A 471 30.11 -11.56 -32.18
N GLN A 472 30.31 -12.47 -31.24
CA GLN A 472 31.39 -13.46 -31.32
C GLN A 472 31.26 -14.38 -32.55
N ALA A 473 30.04 -14.82 -32.87
CA ALA A 473 29.77 -15.68 -34.03
C ALA A 473 30.08 -14.99 -35.37
N HIS A 474 30.07 -13.66 -35.41
CA HIS A 474 30.37 -12.85 -36.61
C HIS A 474 31.78 -12.26 -36.59
N GLY A 475 32.66 -12.79 -35.73
CA GLY A 475 34.08 -12.44 -35.71
C GLY A 475 34.39 -11.11 -35.02
N PHE A 476 33.45 -10.55 -34.25
CA PHE A 476 33.74 -9.42 -33.38
C PHE A 476 34.40 -9.92 -32.08
N GLN A 477 35.57 -9.39 -31.77
CA GLN A 477 36.28 -9.68 -30.53
C GLN A 477 35.87 -8.64 -29.48
N VAL A 478 35.12 -9.09 -28.47
CA VAL A 478 34.79 -8.31 -27.28
C VAL A 478 35.90 -8.55 -26.25
N ASP A 479 36.70 -7.52 -25.99
CA ASP A 479 37.84 -7.60 -25.07
C ASP A 479 37.38 -7.48 -23.61
N ASP A 480 36.35 -6.67 -23.36
CA ASP A 480 35.72 -6.51 -22.05
C ASP A 480 34.26 -6.04 -22.20
N PHE A 481 33.45 -6.22 -21.16
CA PHE A 481 32.09 -5.67 -21.11
C PHE A 481 31.64 -5.30 -19.70
N GLU A 482 30.83 -4.24 -19.61
CA GLU A 482 30.21 -3.79 -18.36
C GLU A 482 28.69 -3.78 -18.54
N ILE A 483 27.96 -4.13 -17.48
CA ILE A 483 26.51 -4.18 -17.46
C ILE A 483 25.99 -3.17 -16.46
N GLU A 484 25.30 -2.14 -16.96
CA GLU A 484 24.56 -1.22 -16.14
C GLU A 484 23.05 -1.50 -16.27
N ARG A 485 22.30 -1.35 -15.16
CA ARG A 485 20.83 -1.32 -15.27
C ARG A 485 20.47 -0.01 -15.94
N ALA A 486 19.76 -0.06 -17.07
CA ALA A 486 19.19 1.15 -17.65
C ALA A 486 18.15 1.70 -16.65
N LEU A 487 18.36 2.93 -16.19
CA LEU A 487 17.47 3.64 -15.25
C LEU A 487 16.07 3.82 -15.81
#